data_AF-A0A3P1ZRC7-F1
#
_entry.id   AF-A0A3P1ZRC7-F1
#
_cell.length_a   1.000
_cell.length_b   1.000
_cell.length_c   1.000
_cell.angle_alpha   90.00
_cell.angle_beta   90.00
_cell.angle_gamma   90.00
#
_symmetry.space_group_name_H-M   'P 1'
#
loop_
_entity.id
_entity.type
_entity.pdbx_description
1 polymer ?
#
loop_
_entity_poly.entity_id
_entity_poly.type
_entity_poly.pdbx_seq_one_letter_code
_entity_poly.pdbx_strand_id
1 'polypeptide(L)' 'MTYIGIDISKDSFVAAFPKVSGYQTQTYPNTVKGIRKFIGSLSVTEHHCVMEATGNYGFLLLY' A
#
# COMPACT_ATOMS: atom_id res chain seq x y z
N MET A 1 -15.90 9.07 -0.92
CA MET A 1 -14.92 8.90 0.17
C MET A 1 -14.67 7.43 0.32
N THR A 2 -13.50 6.97 -0.13
CA THR A 2 -13.21 5.55 -0.34
C THR A 2 -11.91 5.22 0.36
N TYR A 3 -11.94 4.31 1.33
CA TYR A 3 -10.76 3.96 2.11
C TYR A 3 -10.01 2.79 1.46
N ILE A 4 -8.71 2.97 1.28
CA ILE A 4 -7.78 1.96 0.76
C ILE A 4 -6.92 1.49 1.93
N GLY A 5 -7.13 0.26 2.38
CA GLY A 5 -6.29 -0.36 3.40
C GLY A 5 -4.97 -0.82 2.78
N ILE A 6 -3.85 -0.54 3.43
CA ILE A 6 -2.52 -0.93 2.98
C ILE A 6 -1.83 -1.72 4.09
N ASP A 7 -1.44 -2.95 3.74
CA ASP A 7 -0.55 -3.80 4.51
C ASP A 7 0.81 -3.83 3.79
N ILE A 8 1.87 -3.40 4.47
CA ILE A 8 3.20 -3.21 3.88
C ILE A 8 4.20 -4.15 4.53
N SER A 9 4.96 -4.86 3.70
CA SER A 9 6.12 -5.70 4.05
C SER A 9 7.41 -5.08 3.48
N LYS A 10 8.58 -5.67 3.79
CA LYS A 10 9.87 -5.19 3.27
C LYS A 10 9.90 -5.11 1.74
N ASP A 11 9.51 -6.18 1.06
CA ASP A 11 9.70 -6.34 -0.38
C ASP A 11 8.44 -6.07 -1.20
N SER A 12 7.27 -6.04 -0.56
CA SER A 12 5.97 -5.85 -1.21
C SER A 12 4.95 -5.19 -0.30
N PHE A 13 3.86 -4.68 -0.87
CA PHE A 13 2.70 -4.23 -0.11
C PHE A 13 1.42 -4.64 -0.82
N VAL A 14 0.35 -4.81 -0.05
CA VAL A 14 -0.98 -5.16 -0.53
C VAL A 14 -1.91 -3.98 -0.26
N ALA A 15 -2.61 -3.54 -1.29
CA ALA A 15 -3.66 -2.53 -1.18
C ALA A 15 -5.03 -3.18 -1.39
N ALA A 16 -6.00 -2.88 -0.52
CA ALA A 16 -7.37 -3.35 -0.62
C ALA A 16 -8.28 -2.26 -1.21
N PHE A 17 -8.81 -2.51 -2.41
CA PHE A 17 -9.75 -1.65 -3.10
C PHE A 17 -11.19 -2.15 -2.90
N PRO A 18 -12.13 -1.28 -2.51
CA PRO A 18 -13.52 -1.68 -2.34
C PRO A 18 -14.19 -2.02 -3.68
N LYS A 19 -15.09 -2.99 -3.63
CA LYS A 19 -15.97 -3.39 -4.74
C LYS A 19 -17.43 -3.22 -4.34
N VAL A 20 -18.33 -3.42 -5.30
CA VAL A 20 -19.79 -3.50 -5.07
C VAL A 20 -20.12 -4.50 -3.95
N SER A 21 -19.38 -5.61 -3.87
CA SER A 21 -19.40 -6.52 -2.73
C SER A 21 -17.97 -6.87 -2.30
N GLY A 22 -17.63 -6.52 -1.06
CA GLY A 22 -16.33 -6.83 -0.45
C GLY A 22 -15.17 -5.99 -0.99
N TYR A 23 -13.99 -6.60 -1.03
CA TYR A 23 -12.73 -5.95 -1.40
C TYR A 23 -11.96 -6.80 -2.40
N GLN A 24 -11.23 -6.13 -3.30
CA GLN A 24 -10.19 -6.74 -4.09
C GLN A 24 -8.84 -6.24 -3.64
N THR A 25 -7.94 -7.19 -3.35
CA THR A 25 -6.56 -6.86 -3.05
C THR A 25 -5.72 -6.81 -4.32
N GLN A 26 -4.70 -5.95 -4.31
CA GLN A 26 -3.67 -5.90 -5.33
C GLN A 26 -2.31 -5.76 -4.65
N THR A 27 -1.38 -6.63 -5.05
CA THR A 27 0.00 -6.61 -4.55
C THR A 27 0.88 -5.77 -5.46
N TYR A 28 1.75 -4.98 -4.84
CA TYR A 28 2.75 -4.15 -5.50
C TYR A 28 4.13 -4.44 -4.91
N PRO A 29 5.21 -4.37 -5.70
CA PRO A 29 6.56 -4.44 -5.17
C PRO A 29 6.87 -3.15 -4.38
N ASN A 30 7.53 -3.26 -3.23
CA ASN A 30 7.95 -2.12 -2.42
C ASN A 30 9.23 -1.48 -3.01
N THR A 31 9.07 -0.93 -4.21
CA THR A 31 10.11 -0.23 -4.98
C THR A 31 9.57 1.11 -5.45
N VAL A 32 10.43 2.05 -5.82
CA VAL A 32 10.01 3.35 -6.36
C VAL A 32 9.05 3.20 -7.55
N LYS A 33 9.29 2.25 -8.44
CA LYS A 33 8.41 1.97 -9.60
C LYS A 33 7.07 1.40 -9.16
N GLY A 34 7.06 0.47 -8.20
CA GLY A 34 5.83 -0.12 -7.64
C GLY A 34 4.96 0.91 -6.93
N ILE A 35 5.57 1.77 -6.11
CA ILE A 35 4.88 2.88 -5.42
C ILE A 35 4.29 3.86 -6.42
N ARG A 36 5.04 4.26 -7.46
CA ARG A 36 4.50 5.14 -8.53
C ARG A 36 3.31 4.51 -9.26
N LYS A 37 3.37 3.21 -9.54
CA LYS A 37 2.25 2.48 -10.16
C LYS A 37 1.03 2.47 -9.23
N PHE A 38 1.22 2.25 -7.93
CA PHE A 38 0.15 2.32 -6.95
C PHE A 38 -0.47 3.71 -6.86
N ILE A 39 0.33 4.77 -6.70
CA ILE A 39 -0.15 6.15 -6.67
C ILE A 39 -0.95 6.49 -7.94
N GLY A 40 -0.50 6.03 -9.12
CA GLY A 40 -1.20 6.22 -10.38
C GLY A 40 -2.57 5.52 -10.48
N SER A 41 -2.88 4.57 -9.60
CA SER A 41 -4.21 3.94 -9.50
C SER A 41 -5.17 4.64 -8.54
N LEU A 42 -4.73 5.73 -7.89
CA LEU A 42 -5.53 6.45 -6.89
C LEU A 42 -6.19 7.71 -7.45
N SER A 43 -7.42 7.96 -7.01
CA SER A 43 -8.13 9.23 -7.21
C SER A 43 -7.82 10.19 -6.06
N VAL A 44 -7.24 11.35 -6.36
CA VAL A 44 -6.80 12.35 -5.36
C VAL A 44 -7.97 12.88 -4.53
N THR A 45 -9.16 12.96 -5.11
CA THR A 45 -10.34 13.55 -4.45
C THR A 45 -11.21 12.52 -3.74
N GLU A 46 -11.04 11.23 -4.03
CA GLU A 46 -11.94 10.18 -3.54
C GLU A 46 -11.27 9.19 -2.60
N HIS A 47 -9.98 8.87 -2.84
CA HIS A 47 -9.28 7.80 -2.15
C HIS A 47 -8.51 8.30 -0.93
N HIS A 48 -8.73 7.65 0.20
CA HIS A 48 -8.04 7.91 1.46
C HIS A 48 -7.29 6.64 1.87
N CYS A 49 -5.97 6.71 1.89
CA CYS A 49 -5.13 5.57 2.22
C CYS A 49 -4.97 5.44 3.73
N VAL A 50 -5.24 4.25 4.26
CA VAL A 50 -5.04 3.87 5.65
C VAL A 50 -3.99 2.79 5.68
N MET A 51 -2.88 3.03 6.36
CA MET A 51 -1.76 2.10 6.46
C MET A 51 -1.51 1.79 7.92
N GLU A 52 -1.30 0.52 8.25
CA GLU A 52 -0.87 0.13 9.60
C GLU A 52 0.49 0.79 9.91
N ALA A 53 0.66 1.26 11.15
CA ALA A 53 1.95 1.73 11.62
C ALA A 53 2.92 0.55 11.73
N THR A 54 3.61 0.23 10.65
CA THR A 54 4.68 -0.78 10.68
C THR A 54 5.91 -0.21 11.35
N GLY A 55 6.53 -0.96 12.26
CA GLY A 55 7.83 -0.60 12.83
C GLY A 55 8.88 -0.37 11.75
N ASN A 56 9.95 0.36 12.07
CA ASN A 56 11.07 0.54 11.14
C ASN A 56 11.52 -0.84 10.62
N TYR A 57 11.55 -1.04 9.30
CA TYR A 57 12.39 -2.07 8.69
C TYR A 57 13.84 -1.73 9.02
N GLY A 58 14.26 -2.07 10.24
CA GLY A 58 15.55 -1.71 10.79
C GLY A 58 16.68 -2.28 9.94
N PHE A 59 17.61 -1.42 9.55
CA PHE A 59 18.83 -1.78 8.87
C PHE A 59 19.82 -2.34 9.92
N LEU A 60 20.46 -3.48 9.64
CA LEU A 60 21.52 -4.01 10.49
C LEU A 60 22.74 -3.10 10.38
N LEU A 61 23.04 -2.32 11.42
CA LEU A 61 24.11 -1.30 11.41
C LEU A 61 25.52 -1.86 11.61
N LEU A 62 25.68 -3.11 12.03
CA LEU A 62 26.98 -3.74 12.28
C LEU A 62 27.00 -5.18 11.79
N TYR A 63 28.08 -5.53 11.08
CA TYR A 63 28.51 -6.89 10.75
C TYR A 63 29.72 -7.24 11.63
#